data_AF-A0A4C1TDC6-F1
#
_entry.id   AF-A0A4C1TDC6-F1
#
_cell.length_a   1.000
_cell.length_b   1.000
_cell.length_c   1.000
_cell.angle_alpha   90.00
_cell.angle_beta   90.00
_cell.angle_gamma   90.00
#
_symmetry.space_group_name_H-M   'P 1'
#
loop_
_entity.id
_entity.type
_entity.pdbx_description
1 polymer ?
#
loop_
_entity_poly.entity_id
_entity_poly.type
_entity_poly.pdbx_seq_one_letter_code
_entity_poly.pdbx_strand_id
1 'polypeptide(L)'
;MDDILITFGVVQPKTLLTSTEEELRDIVPNLTKIYDELCAEDIILEILRLRRHLEAASISLQEAVQWTTLEFLKFIVKWDYSESVPSLALCLKFFL
;
A
#
# COMPACT_ATOMS: atom_id res chain seq x y z
N MET A 1 -16.43 16.64 8.29
CA MET A 1 -15.07 16.13 8.47
C MET A 1 -15.17 14.67 8.07
N ASP A 2 -14.87 14.36 6.82
CA ASP A 2 -14.83 12.97 6.36
C ASP A 2 -13.85 12.22 7.27
N ASP A 3 -14.27 11.04 7.72
CA ASP A 3 -13.53 10.28 8.70
C ASP A 3 -12.11 10.04 8.17
N ILE A 4 -11.12 10.52 8.92
CA ILE A 4 -9.71 10.42 8.54
C ILE A 4 -9.31 8.95 8.35
N LEU A 5 -9.98 8.02 9.06
CA LEU A 5 -9.78 6.59 8.90
C LEU A 5 -10.35 6.05 7.59
N ILE A 6 -11.44 6.64 7.06
CA ILE A 6 -12.00 6.28 5.76
C ILE A 6 -11.10 6.80 4.63
N THR A 7 -10.57 8.00 4.80
CA THR A 7 -9.71 8.67 3.83
C THR A 7 -8.35 7.99 3.69
N PHE A 8 -7.71 7.70 4.83
CA PHE A 8 -6.39 7.08 4.91
C PHE A 8 -6.46 5.56 5.15
N GLY A 9 -7.64 4.95 5.00
CA GLY A 9 -7.82 3.51 5.21
C GLY A 9 -6.91 2.68 4.29
N VAL A 10 -6.68 3.15 3.05
CA VAL A 10 -5.79 2.52 2.08
C VAL A 10 -4.32 2.54 2.51
N VAL A 11 -3.92 3.46 3.38
CA VAL A 11 -2.56 3.51 3.95
C VAL A 11 -2.50 2.81 5.31
N GLN A 12 -3.33 1.79 5.54
CA GLN A 12 -3.14 0.88 6.68
C GLN A 12 -2.57 -0.44 6.18
N PRO A 13 -1.55 -1.04 6.82
CA PRO A 13 -0.92 -2.28 6.36
C PRO A 13 -1.95 -3.42 6.24
N LYS A 14 -2.90 -3.46 7.17
CA LYS A 14 -4.02 -4.40 7.13
C LYS A 14 -4.82 -4.25 5.84
N THR A 15 -5.32 -3.06 5.54
CA THR A 15 -6.07 -2.77 4.31
C THR A 15 -5.24 -3.05 3.05
N LEU A 16 -3.97 -2.60 3.02
CA LEU A 16 -3.06 -2.84 1.89
C LEU A 16 -2.87 -4.33 1.58
N LEU A 17 -2.79 -5.18 2.60
CA LEU A 17 -2.42 -6.57 2.42
C LEU A 17 -3.61 -7.53 2.37
N THR A 18 -4.71 -7.22 3.05
CA THR A 18 -5.83 -8.16 3.19
C THR A 18 -7.05 -7.80 2.35
N SER A 19 -7.18 -6.56 1.87
CA SER A 19 -8.37 -6.16 1.10
C SER A 19 -8.44 -6.83 -0.27
N THR A 20 -9.62 -7.07 -0.79
CA THR A 20 -9.77 -7.55 -2.18
C THR A 20 -9.44 -6.44 -3.19
N GLU A 21 -9.23 -6.78 -4.46
CA GLU A 21 -9.06 -5.75 -5.50
C GLU A 21 -10.30 -4.86 -5.63
N GLU A 22 -11.50 -5.44 -5.52
CA GLU A 22 -12.77 -4.70 -5.52
C GLU A 22 -12.84 -3.71 -4.34
N GLU A 23 -12.49 -4.16 -3.13
CA GLU A 23 -12.42 -3.28 -1.97
C GLU A 23 -11.41 -2.16 -2.22
N LEU A 24 -10.22 -2.45 -2.74
CA LEU A 24 -9.22 -1.42 -3.07
C LEU A 24 -9.76 -0.37 -4.05
N ARG A 25 -10.55 -0.78 -5.06
CA ARG A 25 -11.20 0.14 -6.00
C ARG A 25 -12.19 1.10 -5.33
N ASP A 26 -12.75 0.72 -4.18
CA ASP A 26 -13.68 1.57 -3.42
C ASP A 26 -12.95 2.56 -2.48
N ILE A 27 -11.82 2.15 -1.87
CA ILE A 27 -11.08 2.96 -0.88
C ILE A 27 -10.00 3.86 -1.49
N VAL A 28 -9.29 3.41 -2.53
CA VAL A 28 -8.20 4.18 -3.16
C VAL A 28 -8.69 5.54 -3.69
N PRO A 29 -9.89 5.67 -4.30
CA PRO A 29 -10.41 6.96 -4.73
C PRO A 29 -10.48 8.01 -3.63
N ASN A 30 -10.71 7.60 -2.38
CA ASN A 30 -10.77 8.55 -1.24
C ASN A 30 -9.43 9.24 -0.99
N LEU A 31 -8.31 8.55 -1.26
CA LEU A 31 -6.98 9.15 -1.16
C LEU A 31 -6.69 10.05 -2.37
N THR A 32 -7.01 9.60 -3.59
CA THR A 32 -6.74 10.36 -4.84
C THR A 32 -7.58 11.63 -4.98
N LYS A 33 -8.74 11.70 -4.29
CA LYS A 33 -9.55 12.93 -4.19
C LYS A 33 -8.86 14.08 -3.44
N ILE A 34 -7.89 13.75 -2.59
CA ILE A 34 -7.14 14.70 -1.77
C ILE A 34 -5.77 14.99 -2.37
N TYR A 35 -5.21 14.00 -3.06
CA TYR A 35 -3.89 14.06 -3.68
C TYR A 35 -4.02 13.80 -5.17
N ASP A 36 -4.27 14.86 -5.92
CA ASP A 36 -4.52 14.88 -7.37
C ASP A 36 -3.34 14.30 -8.18
N GLU A 37 -2.15 14.29 -7.57
CA GLU A 37 -0.91 13.70 -8.08
C GLU A 37 -0.89 12.17 -8.05
N LEU A 38 -1.88 11.54 -7.39
CA LEU A 38 -2.00 10.09 -7.27
C LEU A 38 -2.97 9.50 -8.30
N CYS A 39 -2.49 8.52 -9.06
CA CYS A 39 -3.32 7.70 -9.92
C CYS A 39 -3.85 6.49 -9.15
N ALA A 40 -5.18 6.32 -9.10
CA ALA A 40 -5.81 5.23 -8.36
C ALA A 40 -5.39 3.85 -8.89
N GLU A 41 -5.36 3.69 -10.21
CA GLU A 41 -4.97 2.42 -10.85
C GLU A 41 -3.51 2.07 -10.57
N ASP A 42 -2.61 3.07 -10.55
CA ASP A 42 -1.20 2.84 -10.21
C ASP A 42 -1.06 2.38 -8.76
N ILE A 43 -1.79 2.99 -7.81
CA ILE A 43 -1.78 2.56 -6.41
C ILE A 43 -2.26 1.10 -6.29
N ILE A 44 -3.38 0.75 -6.92
CA ILE A 44 -3.93 -0.61 -6.87
C ILE A 44 -2.91 -1.61 -7.43
N LEU A 45 -2.34 -1.31 -8.59
CA LEU A 45 -1.37 -2.16 -9.26
C LEU A 45 -0.13 -2.39 -8.40
N GLU A 46 0.34 -1.36 -7.71
CA GLU A 46 1.49 -1.42 -6.80
C GLU A 46 1.20 -2.22 -5.53
N ILE A 47 -0.01 -2.11 -4.98
CA ILE A 47 -0.46 -2.97 -3.87
C ILE A 47 -0.47 -4.45 -4.29
N LEU A 48 -1.03 -4.75 -5.46
CA LEU A 48 -1.06 -6.12 -5.98
C LEU A 48 0.33 -6.66 -6.29
N ARG A 49 1.26 -5.82 -6.78
CA ARG A 49 2.66 -6.20 -6.96
C ARG A 49 3.35 -6.45 -5.62
N LEU A 50 3.16 -5.62 -4.60
CA LEU A 50 3.72 -5.83 -3.26
C LEU A 50 3.29 -7.20 -2.69
N ARG A 51 2.01 -7.56 -2.79
CA ARG A 51 1.50 -8.87 -2.34
C ARG A 51 2.18 -10.04 -3.04
N ARG A 52 2.35 -9.95 -4.37
CA ARG A 52 3.06 -10.97 -5.16
C ARG A 52 4.52 -11.12 -4.73
N HIS A 53 5.19 -10.02 -4.37
CA HIS A 53 6.57 -10.09 -3.87
C HIS A 53 6.62 -10.72 -2.47
N LEU A 54 5.69 -10.38 -1.58
CA LEU A 54 5.59 -11.02 -0.26
C LEU A 54 5.38 -12.54 -0.39
N GLU A 55 4.48 -12.95 -1.29
CA GLU A 55 4.24 -14.36 -1.59
C GLU A 55 5.49 -15.05 -2.16
N ALA A 56 6.17 -14.43 -3.14
CA ALA A 56 7.42 -14.95 -3.70
C ALA A 56 8.54 -15.04 -2.65
N ALA A 57 8.52 -14.17 -1.64
CA ALA A 57 9.43 -14.19 -0.50
C ALA A 57 9.07 -15.23 0.56
N SER A 58 7.98 -16.00 0.36
CA SER A 58 7.42 -16.91 1.36
C SER A 58 7.03 -16.21 2.68
N ILE A 59 6.63 -14.94 2.59
CA ILE A 59 6.21 -14.14 3.73
C ILE A 59 4.69 -14.16 3.77
N SER A 60 4.14 -14.58 4.91
CA SER A 60 2.69 -14.63 5.06
C SER A 60 2.10 -13.22 5.18
N LEU A 61 0.91 -13.01 4.63
CA LEU A 61 0.20 -11.74 4.80
C LEU A 61 -0.07 -11.45 6.29
N GLN A 62 -0.27 -12.48 7.13
CA GLN A 62 -0.46 -12.31 8.58
C GLN A 62 0.78 -11.71 9.26
N GLU A 63 1.96 -12.17 8.87
CA GLU A 63 3.24 -11.60 9.33
C GLU A 63 3.39 -10.17 8.84
N ALA A 64 3.20 -9.94 7.54
CA ALA A 64 3.41 -8.63 6.93
C ALA A 64 2.42 -7.56 7.42
N VAL A 65 1.21 -7.93 7.86
CA VAL A 65 0.26 -6.98 8.46
C VAL A 65 0.75 -6.43 9.81
N GLN A 66 1.63 -7.14 10.50
CA GLN A 66 2.25 -6.66 11.75
C GLN A 66 3.49 -5.80 11.51
N TRP A 67 3.92 -5.66 10.25
CA TRP A 67 5.13 -4.91 9.92
C TRP A 67 4.92 -3.41 10.06
N THR A 68 5.95 -2.78 10.62
CA THR A 68 6.15 -1.34 10.61
C THR A 68 6.48 -0.84 9.21
N THR A 69 6.28 0.46 8.97
CA THR A 69 6.71 1.14 7.74
C THR A 69 8.18 0.87 7.40
N LEU A 70 9.05 0.82 8.40
CA LEU A 70 10.47 0.52 8.23
C LEU A 70 10.72 -0.90 7.71
N GLU A 71 9.95 -1.88 8.16
CA GLU A 71 10.06 -3.26 7.70
C GLU A 71 9.61 -3.41 6.24
N PHE A 72 8.54 -2.71 5.84
CA PHE A 72 8.16 -2.61 4.42
C PHE A 72 9.27 -1.97 3.58
N LEU A 73 9.88 -0.88 4.04
CA LEU A 73 10.98 -0.23 3.31
C LEU A 73 12.19 -1.16 3.16
N LYS A 74 12.57 -1.87 4.24
CA LYS A 74 13.64 -2.88 4.19
C LYS A 74 13.31 -3.99 3.20
N PHE A 75 12.06 -4.44 3.16
CA PHE A 75 11.61 -5.46 2.22
C PHE A 75 11.72 -4.98 0.77
N ILE A 76 11.21 -3.78 0.47
CA ILE A 76 11.26 -3.17 -0.87
C ILE A 76 12.71 -3.06 -1.37
N VAL A 77 13.61 -2.57 -0.52
CA VAL A 77 15.05 -2.45 -0.86
C VAL A 77 15.68 -3.83 -1.05
N LYS A 78 15.36 -4.81 -0.18
CA LYS A 78 15.93 -6.17 -0.25
C LYS A 78 15.52 -6.92 -1.52
N TRP A 79 14.31 -6.66 -2.04
CA TRP A 79 13.77 -7.33 -3.22
C TRP A 79 13.96 -6.54 -4.52
N ASP A 80 14.78 -5.48 -4.47
CA ASP A 80 15.05 -4.57 -5.59
C ASP A 80 13.78 -4.03 -6.28
N TYR A 81 12.71 -3.87 -5.49
CA TYR A 81 11.44 -3.30 -5.91
C TYR A 81 11.49 -1.76 -5.84
N SER A 82 12.68 -1.21 -6.09
CA SER A 82 13.01 0.21 -5.89
C SER A 82 12.29 1.11 -6.90
N GLU A 83 11.97 0.61 -8.10
CA GLU A 83 11.18 1.30 -9.12
C GLU A 83 9.75 1.61 -8.70
N SER A 84 9.25 0.89 -7.70
CA SER A 84 7.93 1.06 -7.13
C SER A 84 7.93 1.91 -5.87
N VAL A 85 9.12 2.28 -5.39
CA VAL A 85 9.28 3.24 -4.31
C VAL A 85 8.61 4.56 -4.66
N PRO A 86 8.64 5.17 -5.86
CA PRO A 86 7.92 6.42 -6.10
C PRO A 86 6.40 6.31 -5.84
N SER A 87 5.78 5.22 -6.31
CA SER A 87 4.34 4.99 -6.18
C SER A 87 3.94 4.55 -4.77
N LEU A 88 4.72 3.68 -4.14
CA LEU A 88 4.54 3.27 -2.75
C LEU A 88 5.01 4.32 -1.75
N ALA A 89 6.02 5.13 -2.07
CA ALA A 89 6.57 6.17 -1.22
C ALA A 89 5.59 7.32 -1.08
N LEU A 90 4.71 7.58 -2.05
CA LEU A 90 3.63 8.52 -1.82
C LEU A 90 2.66 7.99 -0.76
N CYS A 91 2.27 6.72 -0.81
CA CYS A 91 1.52 6.09 0.28
C CYS A 91 2.32 6.06 1.60
N LEU A 92 3.60 5.68 1.58
CA LEU A 92 4.48 5.58 2.75
C LEU A 92 4.89 6.96 3.32
N LYS A 93 4.84 8.03 2.52
CA LYS A 93 5.04 9.42 2.93
C LYS A 93 3.80 9.98 3.64
N PHE A 94 2.64 9.34 3.49
CA PHE A 94 1.48 9.58 4.35
C PHE A 94 1.44 8.64 5.58
N PHE A 95 2.31 7.62 5.62
CA PHE A 95 2.53 6.75 6.80
C PHE A 95 3.57 7.31 7.80
N LEU A 96 4.46 8.21 7.35
CA LEU A 96 5.50 8.90 8.16
C LEU A 96 5.13 10.37 8.36
#